data_AF-A0A2M8EAA9-F1
#
_entry.id   AF-A0A2M8EAA9-F1
#
_cell.length_a   1.000
_cell.length_b   1.000
_cell.length_c   1.000
_cell.angle_alpha   90.00
_cell.angle_beta   90.00
_cell.angle_gamma   90.00
#
_symmetry.space_group_name_H-M   'P 1'
#
loop_
_entity.id
_entity.type
_entity.pdbx_description
1 polymer ?
#
loop_
_entity_poly.entity_id
_entity_poly.type
_entity_poly.pdbx_seq_one_letter_code
_entity_poly.pdbx_strand_id
1 'polypeptide(L)'
;MNALVDVSFFPRHAKPLSSYRKFWATRFGTAPFLPMSRAEMEKLGWDSCDIIIVTGDAYVDHPSFGMAVIGRMLENQGFRVGIIAQPDWQSAEAFKALGKPNLFWGVTAGNMDSMINRYTADRKIRTDDAYTPGDVAGKRPDRAAIVYSQRCREAFKDVPVVLGGIEGSLRRIAHYDYWSDKVRRSIVVDAKCDLLLYGNAERAIVEIAHRLSRREPIEQITDVRGTAFVRRTDDATRLGWFEMDSTEVDAPGSVEPHLNPYQTTSEQAAEQGSSCAKQDATMAQVATEKEAASARITRAAGQNDLKKVLAADVAPISFVRNPALPTRVGKQQLPPRDRTVIRLPSFDAVKSDAVLYAHANRVLHLETNPGNARALVQAHGEGSTARDVWLNPPPIPLTTAEMDQVFDLPYARAPHPSYADENGSHDHATKIPAWEMIRFSINIMRGCFGGCTFCSITEHEGRIIQSRSEDSIIKEIEDIRDKVKGFTGTISDLGGPTANMYRLGCKSPEIEAACRKPSCVYPGICQN
;
A
#
# COMPACT_ATOMS: atom_id res chain seq x y z
N MET A 1 13.07 29.56 -8.26
CA MET A 1 12.96 28.11 -8.08
C MET A 1 12.26 27.87 -6.78
N ASN A 2 11.07 27.27 -6.79
CA ASN A 2 10.41 26.87 -5.55
C ASN A 2 11.08 25.58 -5.08
N ALA A 3 11.77 25.60 -3.94
CA ALA A 3 12.19 24.38 -3.30
C ALA A 3 10.94 23.55 -2.97
N LEU A 4 10.96 22.27 -3.32
CA LEU A 4 9.83 21.37 -3.12
C LEU A 4 9.76 21.05 -1.62
N VAL A 5 8.56 21.14 -1.05
CA VAL A 5 8.36 20.96 0.40
C VAL A 5 8.39 19.46 0.70
N ASP A 6 9.35 19.03 1.51
CA ASP A 6 9.55 17.62 1.82
C ASP A 6 8.61 17.14 2.93
N VAL A 7 7.61 16.35 2.52
CA VAL A 7 6.59 15.73 3.38
C VAL A 7 7.13 14.70 4.38
N SER A 8 8.38 14.26 4.24
CA SER A 8 8.99 13.31 5.18
C SER A 8 9.26 13.93 6.56
N PHE A 9 9.42 15.26 6.62
CA PHE A 9 9.56 16.04 7.85
C PHE A 9 8.23 16.48 8.48
N PHE A 10 7.08 16.21 7.84
CA PHE A 10 5.78 16.53 8.44
C PHE A 10 5.49 15.61 9.64
N PRO A 11 4.96 16.13 10.76
CA PRO A 11 4.66 15.32 11.93
C PRO A 11 3.60 14.26 11.57
N ARG A 12 3.97 12.98 11.75
CA ARG A 12 3.05 11.86 11.53
C ARG A 12 2.41 11.49 12.87
N HIS A 13 1.07 11.58 12.96
CA HIS A 13 0.29 11.16 14.13
C HIS A 13 0.20 9.63 14.22
N ALA A 14 1.36 8.99 14.44
CA ALA A 14 1.51 7.56 14.60
C ALA A 14 2.50 7.28 15.73
N LYS A 15 2.36 6.12 16.38
CA LYS A 15 3.28 5.69 17.43
C LYS A 15 4.66 5.38 16.82
N PRO A 16 5.77 6.00 17.30
CA PRO A 16 7.09 5.77 16.73
C PRO A 16 7.57 4.33 16.84
N LEU A 17 8.24 3.81 15.81
CA LEU A 17 8.78 2.44 15.79
C LEU A 17 9.74 2.14 16.97
N SER A 18 10.50 3.14 17.42
CA SER A 18 11.43 3.07 18.56
C SER A 18 10.77 3.18 19.94
N SER A 19 9.49 3.54 20.03
CA SER A 19 8.80 3.81 21.31
C SER A 19 8.39 2.57 22.11
N TYR A 20 8.49 1.38 21.50
CA TYR A 20 8.14 0.13 22.16
C TYR A 20 9.30 -0.35 23.05
N ARG A 21 8.99 -0.73 24.29
CA ARG A 21 9.95 -1.45 25.14
C ARG A 21 10.31 -2.77 24.44
N LYS A 22 11.59 -2.97 24.14
CA LYS A 22 12.09 -4.20 23.51
C LYS A 22 11.67 -5.44 24.31
N PHE A 23 11.31 -6.49 23.58
CA PHE A 23 10.95 -7.79 24.13
C PHE A 23 12.16 -8.45 24.80
N TRP A 24 11.92 -9.35 25.76
CA TRP A 24 12.94 -9.86 26.68
C TRP A 24 14.11 -10.57 25.97
N ALA A 25 13.86 -11.15 24.79
CA ALA A 25 14.84 -11.90 24.04
C ALA A 25 15.90 -11.02 23.34
N THR A 26 15.77 -9.68 23.40
CA THR A 26 16.84 -8.73 23.05
C THR A 26 18.17 -9.00 23.77
N ARG A 27 18.15 -9.74 24.89
CA ARG A 27 19.34 -10.18 25.63
C ARG A 27 20.27 -11.12 24.85
N PHE A 28 19.77 -11.78 23.81
CA PHE A 28 20.59 -12.66 22.96
C PHE A 28 21.40 -11.87 21.91
N GLY A 29 21.21 -10.56 21.81
CA GLY A 29 21.84 -9.72 20.79
C GLY A 29 21.19 -9.88 19.40
N THR A 30 21.93 -9.45 18.38
CA THR A 30 21.55 -9.55 16.97
C THR A 30 22.22 -10.75 16.33
N ALA A 31 21.47 -11.57 15.60
CA ALA A 31 22.02 -12.68 14.83
C ALA A 31 22.72 -12.17 13.54
N PRO A 32 23.86 -12.74 13.12
CA PRO A 32 24.51 -12.37 11.85
C PRO A 32 23.58 -12.57 10.64
N PHE A 33 22.78 -13.64 10.67
CA PHE A 33 21.63 -13.92 9.82
C PHE A 33 20.49 -14.46 10.68
N LEU A 34 19.25 -14.23 10.30
CA LEU A 34 18.11 -14.87 10.97
C LEU A 34 18.16 -16.39 10.69
N PRO A 35 18.08 -17.26 11.72
CA PRO A 35 18.33 -18.69 11.55
C PRO A 35 17.33 -19.36 10.62
N MET A 36 17.84 -20.23 9.74
CA MET A 36 17.07 -21.10 8.86
C MET A 36 17.03 -22.56 9.33
N SER A 37 17.82 -22.91 10.34
CA SER A 37 17.92 -24.26 10.90
C SER A 37 17.98 -24.29 12.43
N ARG A 38 17.63 -25.44 13.04
CA ARG A 38 17.82 -25.68 14.47
C ARG A 38 19.27 -25.53 14.92
N ALA A 39 20.22 -25.99 14.11
CA ALA A 39 21.65 -25.87 14.41
C ALA A 39 22.13 -24.40 14.48
N GLU A 40 21.50 -23.49 13.74
CA GLU A 40 21.76 -22.04 13.85
C GLU A 40 21.09 -21.44 15.08
N MET A 41 19.86 -21.86 15.41
CA MET A 41 19.21 -21.47 16.67
C MET A 41 20.06 -21.89 17.88
N GLU A 42 20.61 -23.10 17.89
CA GLU A 42 21.50 -23.60 18.96
C GLU A 42 22.76 -22.73 19.10
N LYS A 43 23.41 -22.34 17.99
CA LYS A 43 24.55 -21.40 17.99
C LYS A 43 24.19 -20.02 18.55
N LEU A 44 22.94 -19.58 18.38
CA LEU A 44 22.41 -18.33 18.95
C LEU A 44 21.89 -18.49 20.40
N GLY A 45 21.89 -19.72 20.95
CA GLY A 45 21.35 -20.03 22.27
C GLY A 45 19.82 -20.00 22.35
N TRP A 46 19.12 -20.21 21.22
CA TRP A 46 17.65 -20.14 21.13
C TRP A 46 17.03 -21.55 21.15
N ASP A 47 16.11 -21.78 22.09
CA ASP A 47 15.28 -23.00 22.17
C ASP A 47 14.11 -23.02 21.14
N SER A 48 13.64 -21.84 20.77
CA SER A 48 12.42 -21.58 20.01
C SER A 48 12.54 -20.22 19.30
N CYS A 49 11.86 -20.08 18.17
CA CYS A 49 11.59 -18.78 17.57
C CYS A 49 10.32 -18.20 18.19
N ASP A 50 10.27 -16.90 18.42
CA ASP A 50 9.04 -16.22 18.81
C ASP A 50 8.14 -16.01 17.58
N ILE A 51 8.76 -15.73 16.44
CA ILE A 51 8.09 -15.53 15.14
C ILE A 51 8.88 -16.31 14.08
N ILE A 52 8.20 -16.99 13.17
CA ILE A 52 8.85 -17.58 11.99
C ILE A 52 8.23 -16.98 10.73
N ILE A 53 9.08 -16.49 9.84
CA ILE A 53 8.68 -15.93 8.54
C ILE A 53 8.88 -17.00 7.46
N VAL A 54 7.80 -17.34 6.75
CA VAL A 54 7.81 -18.22 5.58
C VAL A 54 7.76 -17.38 4.32
N THR A 55 8.70 -17.61 3.40
CA THR A 55 8.85 -16.83 2.15
C THR A 55 9.02 -17.73 0.93
N GLY A 56 8.54 -17.26 -0.22
CA GLY A 56 8.71 -17.92 -1.52
C GLY A 56 10.03 -17.61 -2.21
N ASP A 57 10.80 -16.64 -1.73
CA ASP A 57 12.15 -16.32 -2.21
C ASP A 57 13.22 -17.01 -1.37
N ALA A 58 14.43 -17.16 -1.90
CA ALA A 58 15.62 -17.44 -1.11
C ALA A 58 15.82 -16.36 -0.04
N TYR A 59 16.35 -16.73 1.14
CA TYR A 59 16.71 -15.73 2.14
C TYR A 59 17.95 -14.94 1.70
N VAL A 60 17.71 -13.70 1.27
CA VAL A 60 18.73 -12.68 1.05
C VAL A 60 18.52 -11.58 2.09
N ASP A 61 19.51 -11.34 2.93
CA ASP A 61 19.41 -10.40 4.04
C ASP A 61 19.78 -8.98 3.59
N HIS A 62 18.87 -8.35 2.85
CA HIS A 62 19.08 -7.06 2.20
C HIS A 62 17.88 -6.12 2.43
N PRO A 63 18.07 -4.80 2.58
CA PRO A 63 16.99 -3.83 2.73
C PRO A 63 16.02 -3.71 1.53
N SER A 64 16.30 -4.42 0.42
CA SER A 64 15.43 -4.50 -0.77
C SER A 64 14.54 -5.75 -0.76
N PHE A 65 14.71 -6.65 0.22
CA PHE A 65 13.96 -7.90 0.35
C PHE A 65 12.97 -7.76 1.51
N GLY A 66 11.67 -7.76 1.21
CA GLY A 66 10.62 -7.43 2.18
C GLY A 66 10.60 -8.34 3.41
N MET A 67 10.89 -9.64 3.26
CA MET A 67 10.96 -10.54 4.42
C MET A 67 12.18 -10.27 5.32
N ALA A 68 13.29 -9.79 4.77
CA ALA A 68 14.47 -9.39 5.54
C ALA A 68 14.20 -8.10 6.30
N VAL A 69 13.57 -7.09 5.67
CA VAL A 69 13.14 -5.85 6.33
C VAL A 69 12.21 -6.16 7.51
N ILE A 70 11.17 -6.97 7.32
CA ILE A 70 10.24 -7.32 8.39
C ILE A 70 10.92 -8.17 9.48
N GLY A 71 11.78 -9.12 9.09
CA GLY A 71 12.52 -9.97 10.02
C GLY A 71 13.48 -9.17 10.92
N ARG A 72 14.31 -8.33 10.32
CA ARG A 72 15.24 -7.44 11.04
C ARG A 72 14.49 -6.40 11.87
N MET A 73 13.35 -5.90 11.41
CA MET A 73 12.54 -4.98 12.20
C MET A 73 11.98 -5.65 13.46
N LEU A 74 11.52 -6.90 13.37
CA LEU A 74 11.06 -7.70 14.51
C LEU A 74 12.21 -8.09 15.45
N GLU A 75 13.38 -8.45 14.92
CA GLU A 75 14.59 -8.68 15.72
C GLU A 75 15.02 -7.43 16.49
N ASN A 76 14.97 -6.25 15.85
CA ASN A 76 15.26 -4.97 16.53
C ASN A 76 14.28 -4.67 17.67
N GLN A 77 13.02 -5.15 17.57
CA GLN A 77 12.06 -5.10 18.67
C GLN A 77 12.35 -6.10 19.81
N GLY A 78 13.37 -6.95 19.66
CA GLY A 78 13.82 -7.91 20.67
C GLY A 78 13.17 -9.30 20.57
N PHE A 79 12.52 -9.63 19.46
CA PHE A 79 11.95 -10.96 19.21
C PHE A 79 12.96 -11.90 18.54
N ARG A 80 12.89 -13.21 18.83
CA ARG A 80 13.65 -14.23 18.10
C ARG A 80 12.91 -14.58 16.82
N VAL A 81 13.50 -14.25 15.68
CA VAL A 81 12.88 -14.43 14.37
C VAL A 81 13.64 -15.45 13.56
N GLY A 82 12.96 -16.50 13.10
CA GLY A 82 13.51 -17.48 12.15
C GLY A 82 12.93 -17.32 10.75
N ILE A 83 13.62 -17.84 9.73
CA ILE A 83 13.14 -17.84 8.34
C ILE A 83 13.05 -19.26 7.79
N ILE A 84 11.93 -19.58 7.15
CA ILE A 84 11.78 -20.77 6.30
C ILE A 84 11.61 -20.28 4.86
N ALA A 85 12.70 -20.33 4.10
CA ALA A 85 12.74 -19.92 2.70
C ALA A 85 12.54 -21.12 1.77
N GLN A 86 11.60 -20.98 0.82
CA GLN A 86 11.30 -21.99 -0.20
C GLN A 86 11.05 -23.42 0.35
N PRO A 87 10.18 -23.60 1.36
CA PRO A 87 9.85 -24.93 1.86
C PRO A 87 9.12 -25.75 0.78
N ASP A 88 9.37 -27.07 0.77
CA ASP A 88 8.56 -27.99 -0.03
C ASP A 88 7.11 -27.98 0.46
N TRP A 89 6.22 -27.44 -0.36
CA TRP A 89 4.80 -27.27 -0.07
C TRP A 89 3.98 -28.54 -0.27
N GLN A 90 4.59 -29.65 -0.70
CA GLN A 90 3.91 -30.94 -0.81
C GLN A 90 3.63 -31.55 0.57
N SER A 91 4.38 -31.15 1.60
CA SER A 91 4.25 -31.63 2.99
C SER A 91 4.29 -30.49 4.01
N ALA A 92 3.59 -30.64 5.13
CA ALA A 92 3.71 -29.74 6.28
C ALA A 92 5.03 -29.93 7.06
N GLU A 93 5.78 -31.03 6.86
CA GLU A 93 7.02 -31.29 7.59
C GLU A 93 8.11 -30.24 7.32
N ALA A 94 8.22 -29.72 6.08
CA ALA A 94 9.16 -28.66 5.75
C ALA A 94 8.92 -27.37 6.56
N PHE A 95 7.67 -27.12 6.96
CA PHE A 95 7.27 -25.97 7.77
C PHE A 95 7.58 -26.19 9.26
N LYS A 96 7.84 -27.42 9.70
CA LYS A 96 8.22 -27.74 11.09
C LYS A 96 9.73 -27.62 11.36
N ALA A 97 10.54 -27.25 10.36
CA ALA A 97 12.00 -27.24 10.45
C ALA A 97 12.57 -26.45 11.65
N LEU A 98 11.96 -25.31 12.00
CA LEU A 98 12.33 -24.48 13.15
C LEU A 98 11.49 -24.76 14.41
N GLY A 99 10.57 -25.72 14.35
CA GLY A 99 9.57 -25.99 15.37
C GLY A 99 8.41 -24.98 15.38
N LYS A 100 7.67 -24.97 16.48
CA LYS A 100 6.51 -24.10 16.69
C LYS A 100 6.96 -22.69 17.09
N PRO A 101 6.50 -21.62 16.44
CA PRO A 101 6.76 -20.26 16.89
C PRO A 101 5.89 -19.92 18.11
N ASN A 102 6.41 -19.09 19.02
CA ASN A 102 5.69 -18.74 20.26
C ASN A 102 4.54 -17.74 20.07
N LEU A 103 4.57 -16.92 19.02
CA LEU A 103 3.60 -15.84 18.78
C LEU A 103 2.77 -16.05 17.51
N PHE A 104 3.41 -16.11 16.32
CA PHE A 104 2.71 -16.26 15.04
C PHE A 104 3.62 -16.70 13.89
N TRP A 105 2.99 -17.14 12.80
CA TRP A 105 3.58 -17.31 11.47
C TRP A 105 3.49 -16.02 10.66
N GLY A 106 4.60 -15.46 10.22
CA GLY A 106 4.60 -14.45 9.15
C GLY A 106 4.66 -15.16 7.80
N VAL A 107 3.74 -14.87 6.86
CA VAL A 107 3.71 -15.54 5.55
C VAL A 107 3.80 -14.51 4.41
N THR A 108 4.63 -14.78 3.41
CA THR A 108 4.69 -14.01 2.16
C THR A 108 5.01 -14.90 0.96
N ALA A 109 4.61 -14.48 -0.24
CA ALA A 109 5.00 -15.11 -1.50
C ALA A 109 6.44 -14.75 -1.94
N GLY A 110 7.05 -13.75 -1.30
CA GLY A 110 8.32 -13.14 -1.69
C GLY A 110 8.15 -11.68 -2.12
N ASN A 111 9.17 -11.13 -2.79
CA ASN A 111 9.19 -9.77 -3.35
C ASN A 111 8.39 -9.66 -4.65
N MET A 112 8.05 -10.77 -5.28
CA MET A 112 7.27 -10.81 -6.52
C MET A 112 6.09 -11.78 -6.38
N ASP A 113 5.00 -11.51 -7.08
CA ASP A 113 3.86 -12.43 -7.14
C ASP A 113 4.28 -13.79 -7.69
N SER A 114 3.83 -14.87 -7.04
CA SER A 114 4.24 -16.24 -7.36
C SER A 114 3.86 -16.68 -8.77
N MET A 115 2.76 -16.14 -9.34
CA MET A 115 2.35 -16.44 -10.71
C MET A 115 3.21 -15.68 -11.72
N ILE A 116 3.49 -14.38 -11.49
CA ILE A 116 4.39 -13.57 -12.32
C ILE A 116 5.82 -14.15 -12.33
N ASN A 117 6.25 -14.74 -11.21
CA ASN A 117 7.52 -15.45 -11.12
C ASN A 117 7.56 -16.72 -11.99
N ARG A 118 6.51 -17.55 -11.96
CA ARG A 118 6.48 -18.83 -12.67
C ARG A 118 6.07 -18.72 -14.14
N TYR A 119 5.34 -17.68 -14.54
CA TYR A 119 4.74 -17.55 -15.86
C TYR A 119 5.11 -16.24 -16.57
N THR A 120 5.26 -16.29 -17.89
CA THR A 120 5.32 -15.09 -18.73
C THR A 120 3.92 -14.47 -18.90
N ALA A 121 3.85 -13.23 -19.41
CA ALA A 121 2.58 -12.58 -19.74
C ALA A 121 1.72 -13.43 -20.70
N ASP A 122 2.35 -14.14 -21.64
CA ASP A 122 1.70 -15.10 -22.56
C ASP A 122 1.30 -16.44 -21.90
N ARG A 123 1.31 -16.53 -20.57
CA ARG A 123 1.01 -17.73 -19.77
C ARG A 123 1.93 -18.93 -20.04
N LYS A 124 3.13 -18.73 -20.58
CA LYS A 124 4.15 -19.78 -20.72
C LYS A 124 4.91 -19.97 -19.42
N ILE A 125 5.19 -21.21 -19.03
CA ILE A 125 6.00 -21.52 -17.84
C ILE A 125 7.45 -21.10 -18.10
N ARG A 126 8.04 -20.41 -17.12
CA ARG A 126 9.46 -20.05 -17.06
C ARG A 126 10.32 -21.24 -16.64
N THR A 127 11.53 -21.31 -17.18
CA THR A 127 12.55 -22.31 -16.81
C THR A 127 13.51 -21.79 -15.73
N ASP A 128 13.40 -20.50 -15.42
CA ASP A 128 14.19 -19.66 -14.52
C ASP A 128 13.36 -19.19 -13.30
N ASP A 129 14.01 -18.90 -12.17
CA ASP A 129 13.45 -18.13 -11.05
C ASP A 129 14.57 -17.27 -10.42
N ALA A 130 14.56 -15.99 -10.78
CA ALA A 130 15.56 -15.01 -10.38
C ALA A 130 15.75 -14.85 -8.86
N TYR A 131 14.80 -15.32 -8.04
CA TYR A 131 14.84 -15.25 -6.58
C TYR A 131 15.22 -16.59 -5.93
N THR A 132 15.65 -17.58 -6.72
CA THR A 132 16.11 -18.90 -6.27
C THR A 132 17.64 -19.04 -6.48
N PRO A 133 18.39 -19.77 -5.61
CA PRO A 133 19.81 -20.01 -5.82
C PRO A 133 20.03 -20.90 -7.05
N GLY A 134 20.95 -20.51 -7.92
CA GLY A 134 21.21 -21.16 -9.19
C GLY A 134 20.14 -20.94 -10.26
N ASP A 135 19.27 -19.93 -10.08
CA ASP A 135 18.18 -19.57 -11.02
C ASP A 135 17.17 -20.71 -11.30
N VAL A 136 17.01 -21.63 -10.34
CA VAL A 136 16.25 -22.87 -10.54
C VAL A 136 14.74 -22.64 -10.41
N ALA A 137 13.99 -22.81 -11.51
CA ALA A 137 12.53 -22.76 -11.45
C ALA A 137 11.90 -23.86 -10.58
N GLY A 138 10.65 -23.62 -10.15
CA GLY A 138 9.85 -24.64 -9.46
C GLY A 138 10.19 -24.83 -7.98
N LYS A 139 10.79 -23.82 -7.32
CA LYS A 139 11.01 -23.79 -5.86
C LYS A 139 9.91 -23.07 -5.06
N ARG A 140 8.85 -22.60 -5.73
CA ARG A 140 7.64 -22.03 -5.12
C ARG A 140 6.37 -22.58 -5.77
N PRO A 141 5.25 -22.72 -5.03
CA PRO A 141 3.96 -23.05 -5.61
C PRO A 141 3.28 -21.83 -6.25
N ASP A 142 2.32 -22.11 -7.13
CA ASP A 142 1.33 -21.13 -7.58
C ASP A 142 0.53 -20.61 -6.39
N ARG A 143 0.36 -19.28 -6.32
CA ARG A 143 -0.33 -18.58 -5.22
C ARG A 143 0.29 -18.91 -3.86
N ALA A 144 1.62 -18.76 -3.78
CA ALA A 144 2.42 -19.20 -2.65
C ALA A 144 1.90 -18.72 -1.29
N ALA A 145 1.40 -17.48 -1.22
CA ALA A 145 0.75 -16.93 -0.04
C ALA A 145 -0.37 -17.83 0.52
N ILE A 146 -1.27 -18.33 -0.35
CA ILE A 146 -2.39 -19.20 0.03
C ILE A 146 -1.87 -20.56 0.49
N VAL A 147 -0.99 -21.19 -0.29
CA VAL A 147 -0.48 -22.54 -0.02
C VAL A 147 0.32 -22.57 1.28
N TYR A 148 1.22 -21.60 1.48
CA TYR A 148 2.04 -21.51 2.68
C TYR A 148 1.21 -21.21 3.94
N SER A 149 0.18 -20.34 3.88
CA SER A 149 -0.73 -20.14 5.01
C SER A 149 -1.45 -21.43 5.41
N GLN A 150 -1.88 -22.25 4.44
CA GLN A 150 -2.52 -23.53 4.72
C GLN A 150 -1.55 -24.55 5.34
N ARG A 151 -0.32 -24.65 4.83
CA ARG A 151 0.72 -25.54 5.41
C ARG A 151 1.20 -25.09 6.79
N CYS A 152 1.26 -23.80 7.07
CA CYS A 152 1.54 -23.27 8.41
C CYS A 152 0.49 -23.72 9.44
N ARG A 153 -0.80 -23.67 9.07
CA ARG A 153 -1.89 -24.18 9.92
C ARG A 153 -1.90 -25.71 10.04
N GLU A 154 -1.45 -26.43 9.02
CA GLU A 154 -1.29 -27.90 9.09
C GLU A 154 -0.13 -28.30 10.00
N ALA A 155 0.97 -27.55 9.98
CA ALA A 155 2.13 -27.75 10.83
C ALA A 155 1.80 -27.51 12.32
N PHE A 156 1.21 -26.35 12.65
CA PHE A 156 0.71 -26.03 14.00
C PHE A 156 -0.62 -25.24 13.92
N LYS A 157 -1.73 -25.94 14.13
CA LYS A 157 -3.11 -25.43 13.97
C LYS A 157 -3.47 -24.24 14.87
N ASP A 158 -2.87 -24.18 16.05
CA ASP A 158 -3.16 -23.22 17.10
C ASP A 158 -2.23 -21.99 17.07
N VAL A 159 -1.35 -21.89 16.07
CA VAL A 159 -0.50 -20.72 15.82
C VAL A 159 -1.23 -19.77 14.85
N PRO A 160 -1.38 -18.48 15.19
CA PRO A 160 -1.91 -17.47 14.28
C PRO A 160 -1.09 -17.31 12.99
N VAL A 161 -1.76 -17.06 11.87
CA VAL A 161 -1.14 -16.76 10.58
C VAL A 161 -1.36 -15.29 10.21
N VAL A 162 -0.25 -14.54 10.17
CA VAL A 162 -0.19 -13.14 9.71
C VAL A 162 0.39 -13.13 8.30
N LEU A 163 -0.47 -12.87 7.31
CA LEU A 163 -0.11 -12.84 5.89
C LEU A 163 0.32 -11.43 5.47
N GLY A 164 1.25 -11.31 4.51
CA GLY A 164 1.66 -10.02 3.95
C GLY A 164 2.37 -10.12 2.59
N GLY A 165 3.10 -9.06 2.22
CA GLY A 165 3.77 -8.92 0.93
C GLY A 165 2.85 -8.50 -0.21
N ILE A 166 3.41 -8.34 -1.42
CA ILE A 166 2.68 -7.83 -2.59
C ILE A 166 1.46 -8.68 -2.92
N GLU A 167 1.64 -10.01 -2.96
CA GLU A 167 0.57 -10.95 -3.30
C GLU A 167 -0.62 -10.90 -2.33
N GLY A 168 -0.35 -10.69 -1.04
CA GLY A 168 -1.39 -10.46 -0.02
C GLY A 168 -2.05 -9.09 -0.19
N SER A 169 -1.22 -8.04 -0.25
CA SER A 169 -1.64 -6.64 -0.30
C SER A 169 -2.59 -6.35 -1.46
N LEU A 170 -2.26 -6.78 -2.68
CA LEU A 170 -3.05 -6.50 -3.88
C LEU A 170 -4.33 -7.36 -3.99
N ARG A 171 -4.45 -8.42 -3.19
CA ARG A 171 -5.59 -9.36 -3.20
C ARG A 171 -6.49 -9.22 -1.96
N ARG A 172 -6.41 -8.09 -1.25
CA ARG A 172 -7.13 -7.81 0.01
C ARG A 172 -8.66 -7.75 -0.12
N ILE A 173 -9.19 -7.46 -1.31
CA ILE A 173 -10.62 -7.58 -1.65
C ILE A 173 -10.82 -8.56 -2.83
N ALA A 174 -12.06 -8.71 -3.29
CA ALA A 174 -12.36 -9.38 -4.56
C ALA A 174 -11.59 -8.73 -5.72
N HIS A 175 -10.85 -9.53 -6.48
CA HIS A 175 -9.90 -9.08 -7.50
C HIS A 175 -10.03 -9.93 -8.75
N TYR A 176 -9.82 -9.33 -9.92
CA TYR A 176 -9.68 -10.05 -11.18
C TYR A 176 -8.32 -10.76 -11.24
N ASP A 177 -8.35 -12.06 -11.50
CA ASP A 177 -7.18 -12.89 -11.65
C ASP A 177 -6.94 -13.22 -13.12
N TYR A 178 -5.95 -12.54 -13.72
CA TYR A 178 -5.58 -12.69 -15.12
C TYR A 178 -5.25 -14.14 -15.53
N TRP A 179 -4.73 -14.95 -14.61
CA TRP A 179 -4.28 -16.32 -14.89
C TRP A 179 -5.44 -17.31 -15.09
N SER A 180 -6.50 -17.19 -14.28
CA SER A 180 -7.71 -18.02 -14.38
C SER A 180 -8.89 -17.34 -15.08
N ASP A 181 -8.71 -16.09 -15.53
CA ASP A 181 -9.69 -15.24 -16.21
C ASP A 181 -11.01 -15.08 -15.43
N LYS A 182 -10.88 -14.87 -14.11
CA LYS A 182 -12.01 -14.90 -13.16
C LYS A 182 -11.82 -13.87 -12.06
N VAL A 183 -12.92 -13.30 -11.58
CA VAL A 183 -12.93 -12.60 -10.30
C VAL A 183 -12.81 -13.63 -9.17
N ARG A 184 -11.80 -13.48 -8.33
CA ARG A 184 -11.54 -14.28 -7.13
C ARG A 184 -11.98 -13.55 -5.87
N ARG A 185 -12.12 -14.29 -4.77
CA ARG A 185 -12.39 -13.76 -3.43
C ARG A 185 -11.17 -13.04 -2.88
N SER A 186 -11.35 -12.32 -1.77
CA SER A 186 -10.23 -11.80 -0.99
C SER A 186 -9.30 -12.94 -0.57
N ILE A 187 -7.99 -12.72 -0.65
CA ILE A 187 -6.97 -13.68 -0.21
C ILE A 187 -7.10 -14.01 1.29
N VAL A 188 -7.69 -13.12 2.09
CA VAL A 188 -7.99 -13.37 3.51
C VAL A 188 -8.89 -14.60 3.66
N VAL A 189 -9.86 -14.77 2.76
CA VAL A 189 -10.79 -15.92 2.74
C VAL A 189 -10.13 -17.17 2.16
N ASP A 190 -9.40 -17.05 1.05
CA ASP A 190 -8.78 -18.18 0.36
C ASP A 190 -7.59 -18.78 1.14
N ALA A 191 -6.73 -17.94 1.72
CA ALA A 191 -5.58 -18.35 2.55
C ALA A 191 -5.99 -18.73 3.98
N LYS A 192 -7.16 -18.26 4.45
CA LYS A 192 -7.61 -18.37 5.85
C LYS A 192 -6.57 -17.83 6.84
N CYS A 193 -5.90 -16.72 6.51
CA CYS A 193 -5.03 -16.03 7.48
C CYS A 193 -5.88 -15.38 8.58
N ASP A 194 -5.32 -15.22 9.77
CA ASP A 194 -6.00 -14.58 10.90
C ASP A 194 -5.97 -13.05 10.75
N LEU A 195 -4.83 -12.51 10.29
CA LEU A 195 -4.68 -11.13 9.84
C LEU A 195 -3.92 -11.10 8.50
N LEU A 196 -4.36 -10.23 7.58
CA LEU A 196 -3.58 -9.79 6.43
C LEU A 196 -3.04 -8.39 6.71
N LEU A 197 -1.76 -8.17 6.48
CA LEU A 197 -1.10 -6.88 6.45
C LEU A 197 -0.93 -6.42 5.01
N TYR A 198 -1.38 -5.20 4.70
CA TYR A 198 -1.28 -4.61 3.38
C TYR A 198 -0.48 -3.30 3.39
N GLY A 199 0.26 -3.09 2.31
CA GLY A 199 1.25 -2.03 2.16
C GLY A 199 2.45 -2.10 3.10
N ASN A 200 3.06 -0.95 3.39
CA ASN A 200 4.21 -0.82 4.30
C ASN A 200 3.81 -1.23 5.74
N ALA A 201 4.18 -2.45 6.11
CA ALA A 201 3.63 -3.15 7.27
C ALA A 201 4.42 -2.96 8.58
N GLU A 202 5.55 -2.24 8.56
CA GLU A 202 6.49 -2.11 9.68
C GLU A 202 5.82 -1.67 11.00
N ARG A 203 4.95 -0.65 10.95
CA ARG A 203 4.22 -0.19 12.14
C ARG A 203 3.28 -1.27 12.68
N ALA A 204 2.53 -1.90 11.77
CA ALA A 204 1.45 -2.80 12.11
C ALA A 204 1.96 -4.16 12.61
N ILE A 205 3.01 -4.73 11.98
CA ILE A 205 3.63 -5.97 12.44
C ILE A 205 4.29 -5.81 13.81
N VAL A 206 4.90 -4.66 14.08
CA VAL A 206 5.50 -4.32 15.38
C VAL A 206 4.42 -4.21 16.45
N GLU A 207 3.31 -3.52 16.16
CA GLU A 207 2.19 -3.43 17.10
C GLU A 207 1.57 -4.80 17.40
N ILE A 208 1.28 -5.59 16.36
CA ILE A 208 0.73 -6.96 16.49
C ILE A 208 1.67 -7.84 17.32
N ALA A 209 2.97 -7.87 17.04
CA ALA A 209 3.94 -8.66 17.81
C ALA A 209 3.98 -8.26 19.30
N HIS A 210 3.90 -6.95 19.60
CA HIS A 210 3.86 -6.45 20.98
C HIS A 210 2.53 -6.70 21.70
N ARG A 211 1.40 -6.80 20.98
CA ARG A 211 0.10 -7.20 21.53
C ARG A 211 0.04 -8.70 21.79
N LEU A 212 0.39 -9.53 20.80
CA LEU A 212 0.45 -10.99 20.92
C LEU A 212 1.40 -11.45 22.03
N SER A 213 2.56 -10.79 22.21
CA SER A 213 3.49 -11.12 23.29
C SER A 213 2.97 -10.79 24.71
N ARG A 214 1.90 -10.00 24.81
CA ARG A 214 1.12 -9.77 26.05
C ARG A 214 -0.06 -10.71 26.20
N ARG A 215 -0.21 -11.69 25.29
CA ARG A 215 -1.30 -12.67 25.21
C ARG A 215 -2.66 -12.05 24.87
N GLU A 216 -2.68 -10.91 24.19
CA GLU A 216 -3.88 -10.41 23.50
C GLU A 216 -4.24 -11.42 22.39
N PRO A 217 -5.44 -12.01 22.36
CA PRO A 217 -5.85 -12.91 21.29
C PRO A 217 -5.83 -12.20 19.93
N ILE A 218 -5.35 -12.84 18.87
CA ILE A 218 -5.27 -12.19 17.55
C ILE A 218 -6.66 -11.74 17.03
N GLU A 219 -7.69 -12.47 17.45
CA GLU A 219 -9.11 -12.16 17.37
C GLU A 219 -9.51 -10.72 17.73
N GLN A 220 -8.83 -10.15 18.72
CA GLN A 220 -9.21 -8.89 19.35
C GLN A 220 -8.43 -7.71 18.77
N ILE A 221 -7.41 -7.97 17.94
CA ILE A 221 -6.57 -6.96 17.28
C ILE A 221 -7.27 -6.46 16.01
N THR A 222 -8.41 -5.79 16.19
CA THR A 222 -9.29 -5.34 15.11
C THR A 222 -9.09 -3.87 14.71
N ASP A 223 -8.19 -3.14 15.37
CA ASP A 223 -8.03 -1.67 15.28
C ASP A 223 -6.72 -1.21 14.62
N VAL A 224 -5.78 -2.12 14.34
CA VAL A 224 -4.48 -1.79 13.77
C VAL A 224 -4.59 -1.39 12.29
N ARG A 225 -4.09 -0.21 11.92
CA ARG A 225 -4.12 0.30 10.54
C ARG A 225 -3.27 -0.56 9.59
N GLY A 226 -3.69 -0.66 8.32
CA GLY A 226 -3.07 -1.52 7.33
C GLY A 226 -3.37 -3.02 7.50
N THR A 227 -4.38 -3.38 8.30
CA THR A 227 -4.84 -4.77 8.45
C THR A 227 -6.14 -5.05 7.71
N ALA A 228 -6.35 -6.32 7.35
CA ALA A 228 -7.61 -6.87 6.88
C ALA A 228 -7.87 -8.26 7.47
N PHE A 229 -9.13 -8.60 7.77
CA PHE A 229 -9.51 -9.85 8.43
C PHE A 229 -10.98 -10.21 8.16
N VAL A 230 -11.39 -11.45 8.47
CA VAL A 230 -12.80 -11.86 8.43
C VAL A 230 -13.50 -11.46 9.72
N ARG A 231 -14.49 -10.57 9.63
CA ARG A 231 -15.22 -9.97 10.77
C ARG A 231 -16.01 -11.03 11.55
N ARG A 232 -15.71 -11.22 12.83
CA ARG A 232 -16.34 -12.26 13.67
C ARG A 232 -17.71 -11.82 14.21
N THR A 233 -18.59 -12.76 14.55
CA THR A 233 -19.99 -12.45 14.92
C THR A 233 -20.14 -11.56 16.16
N ASP A 234 -19.16 -11.61 17.04
CA ASP A 234 -18.99 -10.94 18.34
C ASP A 234 -18.01 -9.74 18.28
N ASP A 235 -17.54 -9.39 17.09
CA ASP A 235 -16.50 -8.39 16.83
C ASP A 235 -16.95 -6.95 17.13
N ALA A 236 -16.10 -6.17 17.80
CA ALA A 236 -16.37 -4.77 18.15
C ALA A 236 -16.61 -3.89 16.91
N THR A 237 -16.08 -4.25 15.74
CA THR A 237 -16.35 -3.57 14.46
C THR A 237 -17.80 -3.76 13.95
N ARG A 238 -18.62 -4.61 14.60
CA ARG A 238 -20.08 -4.68 14.35
C ARG A 238 -20.87 -3.61 15.12
N LEU A 239 -20.27 -2.93 16.10
CA LEU A 239 -20.96 -2.01 17.01
C LEU A 239 -20.49 -0.56 16.83
N GLY A 240 -21.44 0.38 16.76
CA GLY A 240 -21.15 1.82 16.75
C GLY A 240 -20.46 2.37 15.49
N TRP A 241 -20.39 1.57 14.42
CA TRP A 241 -19.92 2.02 13.10
C TRP A 241 -21.11 2.42 12.22
N PHE A 242 -20.99 3.55 11.53
CA PHE A 242 -21.91 3.95 10.47
C PHE A 242 -21.46 3.31 9.16
N GLU A 243 -22.35 2.53 8.55
CA GLU A 243 -22.10 1.89 7.27
C GLU A 243 -22.58 2.79 6.13
N MET A 244 -21.63 3.29 5.35
CA MET A 244 -21.87 4.05 4.13
C MET A 244 -22.01 3.07 2.98
N ASP A 245 -23.22 2.99 2.41
CA ASP A 245 -23.49 2.12 1.27
C ASP A 245 -22.78 2.63 0.00
N SER A 246 -22.10 1.71 -0.70
CA SER A 246 -21.51 1.91 -2.02
C SER A 246 -21.72 0.67 -2.90
N THR A 247 -22.76 -0.12 -2.62
CA THR A 247 -23.13 -1.31 -3.40
C THR A 247 -23.74 -0.98 -4.76
N GLU A 248 -24.29 0.22 -4.93
CA GLU A 248 -24.83 0.75 -6.19
C GLU A 248 -23.85 1.74 -6.86
N VAL A 249 -23.97 1.87 -8.19
CA VAL A 249 -23.19 2.83 -8.99
C VAL A 249 -23.78 4.24 -8.84
N ASP A 250 -22.92 5.26 -8.79
CA ASP A 250 -23.32 6.67 -8.78
C ASP A 250 -24.27 6.98 -9.97
N ALA A 251 -25.56 7.20 -9.69
CA ALA A 251 -26.51 7.67 -10.70
C ALA A 251 -26.19 9.12 -11.11
N PRO A 252 -26.34 9.51 -12.39
CA PRO A 252 -26.15 10.90 -12.83
C PRO A 252 -27.02 11.88 -12.02
N GLY A 253 -26.38 12.74 -11.25
CA GLY A 253 -27.04 13.61 -10.28
C GLY A 253 -26.11 14.68 -9.70
N SER A 254 -26.55 15.37 -8.65
CA SER A 254 -25.74 16.39 -7.97
C SER A 254 -24.54 15.76 -7.27
N VAL A 255 -23.34 16.01 -7.81
CA VAL A 255 -22.07 15.65 -7.17
C VAL A 255 -21.97 16.37 -5.82
N GLU A 256 -21.56 15.68 -4.76
CA GLU A 256 -21.27 16.33 -3.48
C GLU A 256 -20.19 17.40 -3.66
N PRO A 257 -20.44 18.68 -3.33
CA PRO A 257 -19.45 19.72 -3.49
C PRO A 257 -18.26 19.41 -2.57
N HIS A 258 -17.07 19.32 -3.16
CA HIS A 258 -15.84 19.18 -2.40
C HIS A 258 -15.69 20.39 -1.47
N LEU A 259 -15.58 20.15 -0.16
CA LEU A 259 -15.18 21.16 0.82
C LEU A 259 -13.83 21.75 0.38
N ASN A 260 -13.88 22.97 -0.15
CA ASN A 260 -12.69 23.70 -0.58
C ASN A 260 -11.90 24.13 0.67
N PRO A 261 -10.65 23.64 0.88
CA PRO A 261 -9.84 24.03 2.05
C PRO A 261 -9.47 25.51 2.09
N TYR A 262 -9.72 26.25 1.00
CA TYR A 262 -9.34 27.65 0.82
C TYR A 262 -10.52 28.63 0.83
N GLN A 263 -11.72 28.23 1.28
CA GLN A 263 -12.81 29.20 1.47
C GLN A 263 -12.35 30.31 2.42
N THR A 264 -12.25 31.53 1.90
CA THR A 264 -11.92 32.73 2.66
C THR A 264 -13.09 33.13 3.58
N THR A 265 -12.79 33.86 4.66
CA THR A 265 -13.83 34.36 5.60
C THR A 265 -14.89 35.21 4.90
N SER A 266 -14.52 35.88 3.81
CA SER A 266 -15.42 36.62 2.90
C SER A 266 -16.39 35.72 2.13
N GLU A 267 -15.95 34.55 1.67
CA GLU A 267 -16.80 33.61 0.92
C GLU A 267 -17.78 32.89 1.87
N GLN A 268 -17.36 32.59 3.10
CA GLN A 268 -18.25 32.05 4.14
C GLN A 268 -19.37 33.04 4.53
N ALA A 269 -19.06 34.35 4.58
CA ALA A 269 -20.08 35.39 4.83
C ALA A 269 -21.06 35.53 3.65
N ALA A 270 -20.58 35.39 2.41
CA ALA A 270 -21.42 35.41 1.21
C ALA A 270 -22.38 34.19 1.13
N GLU A 271 -21.91 32.98 1.46
CA GLU A 271 -22.76 31.78 1.52
C GLU A 271 -23.81 31.85 2.65
N GLN A 272 -23.58 32.67 3.68
CA GLN A 272 -24.53 32.92 4.78
C GLN A 272 -25.42 34.15 4.55
N GLY A 273 -25.45 34.70 3.33
CA GLY A 273 -26.34 35.80 2.94
C GLY A 273 -26.08 37.14 3.63
N SER A 274 -24.88 37.32 4.21
CA SER A 274 -24.52 38.52 4.98
C SER A 274 -23.63 39.46 4.14
N SER A 275 -24.20 40.56 3.63
CA SER A 275 -23.43 41.57 2.89
C SER A 275 -22.81 42.62 3.83
N CYS A 276 -21.49 42.56 4.02
CA CYS A 276 -20.75 43.65 4.64
C CYS A 276 -20.61 44.82 3.66
N ALA A 277 -21.31 45.92 3.90
CA ALA A 277 -21.29 47.11 3.05
C ALA A 277 -20.49 48.26 3.70
N LYS A 278 -19.72 48.99 2.87
CA LYS A 278 -19.13 50.34 3.09
C LYS A 278 -17.94 50.42 4.10
N GLN A 279 -17.00 51.38 4.04
CA GLN A 279 -16.56 52.43 3.08
C GLN A 279 -15.11 52.85 3.53
N ASP A 280 -14.18 53.45 2.77
CA ASP A 280 -14.11 53.93 1.37
C ASP A 280 -12.62 54.08 0.91
N ALA A 281 -12.38 54.69 -0.27
CA ALA A 281 -11.34 55.70 -0.63
C ALA A 281 -9.93 55.70 0.08
N THR A 282 -8.79 55.95 -0.58
CA THR A 282 -8.45 56.45 -1.93
C THR A 282 -6.94 56.33 -2.15
N MET A 283 -6.48 56.05 -3.37
CA MET A 283 -5.41 56.79 -4.08
C MET A 283 -5.42 56.34 -5.55
N ALA A 284 -5.27 57.28 -6.48
CA ALA A 284 -5.48 57.04 -7.91
C ALA A 284 -4.21 57.35 -8.74
N GLN A 285 -4.25 56.92 -10.00
CA GLN A 285 -3.44 57.38 -11.14
C GLN A 285 -1.93 57.03 -11.16
N VAL A 286 -1.56 56.09 -12.03
CA VAL A 286 -0.50 56.29 -13.06
C VAL A 286 -0.92 55.57 -14.36
N ALA A 287 -0.53 56.13 -15.51
CA ALA A 287 -0.53 55.57 -16.88
C ALA A 287 -1.85 55.55 -17.68
N THR A 288 -1.84 56.36 -18.74
CA THR A 288 -2.85 56.53 -19.80
C THR A 288 -2.49 55.74 -21.08
N GLU A 289 -3.50 55.58 -21.94
CA GLU A 289 -3.40 55.49 -23.43
C GLU A 289 -2.61 54.34 -24.10
N LYS A 290 -3.34 53.43 -24.76
CA LYS A 290 -3.41 53.43 -26.25
C LYS A 290 -4.53 52.56 -26.83
N GLU A 291 -5.18 53.09 -27.86
CA GLU A 291 -6.18 52.45 -28.73
C GLU A 291 -5.52 51.39 -29.67
N ALA A 292 -6.17 50.38 -30.26
CA ALA A 292 -7.59 50.11 -30.54
C ALA A 292 -8.27 50.87 -31.71
N ALA A 293 -7.75 50.76 -32.95
CA ALA A 293 -8.54 50.37 -34.15
C ALA A 293 -7.84 50.61 -35.52
N SER A 294 -7.89 49.61 -36.42
CA SER A 294 -7.98 49.70 -37.90
C SER A 294 -7.83 48.28 -38.47
N ALA A 295 -8.78 47.57 -39.10
CA ALA A 295 -10.01 47.88 -39.85
C ALA A 295 -9.84 48.26 -41.34
N ARG A 296 -9.97 47.27 -42.24
CA ARG A 296 -10.41 47.40 -43.65
C ARG A 296 -11.03 46.05 -44.10
N ILE A 297 -12.36 45.93 -44.16
CA ILE A 297 -13.27 46.28 -45.28
C ILE A 297 -13.20 45.28 -46.45
N THR A 298 -14.31 44.57 -46.73
CA THR A 298 -14.99 44.68 -48.04
C THR A 298 -16.41 44.07 -48.07
N ARG A 299 -17.29 44.82 -48.75
CA ARG A 299 -18.50 44.41 -49.51
C ARG A 299 -19.77 43.97 -48.76
N ALA A 300 -20.79 44.80 -48.95
CA ALA A 300 -22.21 44.50 -48.78
C ALA A 300 -22.79 43.80 -50.03
N ALA A 301 -24.07 43.43 -49.90
CA ALA A 301 -25.01 42.95 -50.92
C ALA A 301 -24.83 41.50 -51.42
N GLY A 302 -25.90 40.72 -51.25
CA GLY A 302 -26.11 39.44 -51.96
C GLY A 302 -26.16 38.19 -51.07
N GLN A 303 -27.28 37.96 -50.38
CA GLN A 303 -28.17 36.80 -50.64
C GLN A 303 -29.26 36.71 -49.55
N ASN A 304 -30.51 36.75 -49.97
CA ASN A 304 -31.69 36.86 -49.09
C ASN A 304 -32.22 35.48 -48.64
N ASP A 305 -31.45 34.42 -48.86
CA ASP A 305 -32.00 33.07 -49.09
C ASP A 305 -31.60 32.00 -48.06
N LEU A 306 -30.79 32.32 -47.04
CA LEU A 306 -30.43 31.39 -45.96
C LEU A 306 -31.13 31.64 -44.63
N LYS A 307 -31.88 32.75 -44.47
CA LYS A 307 -32.71 33.01 -43.28
C LYS A 307 -34.02 32.19 -43.22
N LYS A 308 -34.29 31.32 -44.20
CA LYS A 308 -35.52 30.51 -44.28
C LYS A 308 -35.41 29.05 -43.80
N VAL A 309 -34.25 28.61 -43.30
CA VAL A 309 -34.02 27.19 -42.93
C VAL A 309 -33.69 26.99 -41.43
N LEU A 310 -33.57 28.07 -40.63
CA LEU A 310 -33.26 28.00 -39.19
C LEU A 310 -34.36 28.60 -38.31
N ALA A 311 -35.62 28.43 -38.72
CA ALA A 311 -36.82 28.74 -37.93
C ALA A 311 -37.62 27.46 -37.63
N ALA A 312 -36.92 26.44 -37.11
CA ALA A 312 -37.53 25.30 -36.44
C ALA A 312 -37.40 25.53 -34.93
N ASP A 313 -38.49 25.36 -34.18
CA ASP A 313 -38.61 25.80 -32.80
C ASP A 313 -37.61 25.12 -31.85
N VAL A 314 -36.56 25.85 -31.45
CA VAL A 314 -35.68 25.45 -30.36
C VAL A 314 -36.36 25.77 -29.03
N ALA A 315 -37.23 24.86 -28.58
CA ALA A 315 -37.75 24.90 -27.22
C ALA A 315 -36.60 24.70 -26.21
N PRO A 316 -36.35 25.63 -25.28
CA PRO A 316 -35.32 25.44 -24.26
C PRO A 316 -35.71 24.28 -23.34
N ILE A 317 -34.81 23.29 -23.19
CA ILE A 317 -35.04 22.14 -22.31
C ILE A 317 -35.06 22.64 -20.86
N SER A 318 -36.24 22.70 -20.27
CA SER A 318 -36.42 22.98 -18.84
C SER A 318 -36.06 21.72 -18.05
N PHE A 319 -34.95 21.78 -17.30
CA PHE A 319 -34.58 20.72 -16.37
C PHE A 319 -35.49 20.76 -15.13
N VAL A 320 -36.64 20.09 -15.22
CA VAL A 320 -37.54 19.90 -14.07
C VAL A 320 -36.94 18.86 -13.14
N ARG A 321 -36.83 19.20 -11.84
CA ARG A 321 -36.35 18.28 -10.79
C ARG A 321 -37.27 17.06 -10.72
N ASN A 322 -36.74 15.87 -10.92
CA ASN A 322 -37.51 14.62 -10.84
C ASN A 322 -38.09 14.46 -9.41
N PRO A 323 -39.43 14.45 -9.22
CA PRO A 323 -40.04 14.30 -7.89
C PRO A 323 -39.83 12.92 -7.26
N ALA A 324 -39.47 11.91 -8.05
CA ALA A 324 -39.18 10.56 -7.57
C ALA A 324 -37.76 10.41 -7.00
N LEU A 325 -36.87 11.39 -7.18
CA LEU A 325 -35.58 11.43 -6.49
C LEU A 325 -35.77 12.02 -5.09
N PRO A 326 -35.41 11.32 -4.01
CA PRO A 326 -35.61 11.83 -2.65
C PRO A 326 -34.80 13.12 -2.45
N THR A 327 -35.50 14.23 -2.21
CA THR A 327 -34.89 15.45 -1.69
C THR A 327 -34.25 15.14 -0.33
N ARG A 328 -32.93 14.93 -0.30
CA ARG A 328 -32.15 14.97 0.94
C ARG A 328 -32.20 16.39 1.50
N VAL A 329 -33.16 16.64 2.39
CA VAL A 329 -33.35 17.93 3.06
C VAL A 329 -32.40 18.01 4.25
N GLY A 330 -31.52 19.01 4.23
CA GLY A 330 -30.58 19.33 5.31
C GLY A 330 -29.15 18.85 5.08
N LYS A 331 -28.18 19.55 5.69
CA LYS A 331 -26.81 19.06 5.85
C LYS A 331 -26.85 17.88 6.82
N GLN A 332 -27.08 16.67 6.31
CA GLN A 332 -27.02 15.46 7.11
C GLN A 332 -25.61 15.34 7.67
N GLN A 333 -25.47 15.54 8.98
CA GLN A 333 -24.16 15.56 9.65
C GLN A 333 -23.64 14.13 9.67
N LEU A 334 -22.88 13.78 8.61
CA LEU A 334 -22.25 12.47 8.50
C LEU A 334 -21.39 12.23 9.75
N PRO A 335 -21.48 11.04 10.36
CA PRO A 335 -20.71 10.74 11.55
C PRO A 335 -19.20 10.82 11.27
N PRO A 336 -18.37 10.93 12.32
CA PRO A 336 -16.92 11.01 12.19
C PRO A 336 -16.33 9.91 11.29
N ARG A 337 -15.35 10.28 10.45
CA ARG A 337 -14.78 9.39 9.43
C ARG A 337 -14.14 8.14 10.03
N ASP A 338 -13.56 8.25 11.22
CA ASP A 338 -12.97 7.19 12.04
C ASP A 338 -14.01 6.17 12.56
N ARG A 339 -15.30 6.50 12.50
CA ARG A 339 -16.43 5.60 12.79
C ARG A 339 -17.35 5.37 11.59
N THR A 340 -16.85 5.64 10.38
CA THR A 340 -17.55 5.34 9.13
C THR A 340 -16.81 4.25 8.35
N VAL A 341 -17.53 3.20 7.97
CA VAL A 341 -17.03 2.13 7.08
C VAL A 341 -17.77 2.20 5.74
N ILE A 342 -17.09 1.97 4.62
CA ILE A 342 -17.75 1.88 3.30
C ILE A 342 -18.02 0.43 2.95
N ARG A 343 -19.29 0.13 2.68
CA ARG A 343 -19.76 -1.16 2.16
C ARG A 343 -19.49 -1.23 0.65
N LEU A 344 -18.51 -2.05 0.27
CA LEU A 344 -18.25 -2.36 -1.14
C LEU A 344 -19.32 -3.34 -1.66
N PRO A 345 -19.61 -3.34 -2.98
CA PRO A 345 -20.41 -4.39 -3.61
C PRO A 345 -19.82 -5.77 -3.28
N SER A 346 -20.68 -6.77 -3.04
CA SER A 346 -20.26 -8.10 -2.61
C SER A 346 -19.40 -8.81 -3.66
N PHE A 347 -18.59 -9.77 -3.24
CA PHE A 347 -17.83 -10.62 -4.17
C PHE A 347 -18.73 -11.27 -5.23
N ASP A 348 -19.90 -11.75 -4.81
CA ASP A 348 -20.81 -12.47 -5.69
C ASP A 348 -21.44 -11.51 -6.73
N ALA A 349 -21.68 -10.24 -6.36
CA ALA A 349 -22.12 -9.18 -7.28
C ALA A 349 -21.01 -8.74 -8.27
N VAL A 350 -19.80 -8.40 -7.78
CA VAL A 350 -18.68 -7.97 -8.65
C VAL A 350 -18.12 -9.09 -9.53
N LYS A 351 -18.42 -10.34 -9.19
CA LYS A 351 -18.13 -11.52 -10.04
C LYS A 351 -19.08 -11.60 -11.24
N SER A 352 -20.33 -11.17 -11.10
CA SER A 352 -21.33 -11.15 -12.18
C SER A 352 -21.37 -9.86 -12.99
N ASP A 353 -20.93 -8.74 -12.43
CA ASP A 353 -21.06 -7.41 -13.03
C ASP A 353 -19.70 -6.66 -13.07
N ALA A 354 -19.22 -6.39 -14.29
CA ALA A 354 -17.96 -5.71 -14.54
C ALA A 354 -18.00 -4.20 -14.18
N VAL A 355 -19.17 -3.57 -14.19
CA VAL A 355 -19.36 -2.17 -13.78
C VAL A 355 -19.29 -2.08 -12.25
N LEU A 356 -19.93 -3.01 -11.52
CA LEU A 356 -19.78 -3.09 -10.07
C LEU A 356 -18.35 -3.44 -9.65
N TYR A 357 -17.64 -4.28 -10.42
CA TYR A 357 -16.21 -4.52 -10.22
C TYR A 357 -15.37 -3.24 -10.39
N ALA A 358 -15.59 -2.48 -11.47
CA ALA A 358 -14.89 -1.22 -11.71
C ALA A 358 -15.21 -0.16 -10.64
N HIS A 359 -16.46 -0.08 -10.19
CA HIS A 359 -16.90 0.79 -9.11
C HIS A 359 -16.24 0.44 -7.77
N ALA A 360 -16.25 -0.84 -7.38
CA ALA A 360 -15.57 -1.31 -6.16
C ALA A 360 -14.07 -0.97 -6.18
N ASN A 361 -13.41 -1.12 -7.33
CA ASN A 361 -12.01 -0.73 -7.51
C ASN A 361 -11.80 0.79 -7.42
N ARG A 362 -12.69 1.61 -8.00
CA ARG A 362 -12.64 3.08 -7.86
C ARG A 362 -12.73 3.48 -6.39
N VAL A 363 -13.67 2.91 -5.63
CA VAL A 363 -13.84 3.19 -4.19
C VAL A 363 -12.58 2.79 -3.41
N LEU A 364 -12.03 1.59 -3.67
CA LEU A 364 -10.76 1.14 -3.08
C LEU A 364 -9.62 2.15 -3.32
N HIS A 365 -9.47 2.65 -4.55
CA HIS A 365 -8.43 3.62 -4.90
C HIS A 365 -8.62 4.98 -4.21
N LEU A 366 -9.86 5.43 -4.00
CA LEU A 366 -10.17 6.69 -3.30
C LEU A 366 -9.84 6.63 -1.81
N GLU A 367 -9.95 5.47 -1.17
CA GLU A 367 -9.64 5.26 0.25
C GLU A 367 -8.19 4.77 0.48
N THR A 368 -7.27 5.05 -0.45
CA THR A 368 -5.82 4.79 -0.29
C THR A 368 -5.06 5.86 0.51
N ASN A 369 -5.63 7.06 0.69
CA ASN A 369 -4.94 8.14 1.39
C ASN A 369 -5.07 7.99 2.92
N PRO A 370 -3.98 7.71 3.67
CA PRO A 370 -4.06 7.48 5.11
C PRO A 370 -4.63 8.67 5.91
N GLY A 371 -4.57 9.90 5.40
CA GLY A 371 -5.11 11.09 6.07
C GLY A 371 -6.63 11.22 6.05
N ASN A 372 -7.34 10.60 5.10
CA ASN A 372 -8.81 10.67 5.01
C ASN A 372 -9.52 9.36 4.63
N ALA A 373 -8.77 8.26 4.50
CA ALA A 373 -9.29 6.94 4.22
C ALA A 373 -10.22 6.44 5.34
N ARG A 374 -11.35 5.88 4.93
CA ARG A 374 -12.29 5.14 5.78
C ARG A 374 -11.91 3.67 5.85
N ALA A 375 -12.49 2.95 6.81
CA ALA A 375 -12.48 1.49 6.77
C ALA A 375 -13.33 1.02 5.56
N LEU A 376 -12.97 -0.13 4.98
CA LEU A 376 -13.75 -0.78 3.92
C LEU A 376 -14.27 -2.12 4.42
N VAL A 377 -15.41 -2.55 3.90
CA VAL A 377 -15.95 -3.88 4.19
C VAL A 377 -16.60 -4.48 2.94
N GLN A 378 -16.29 -5.75 2.65
CA GLN A 378 -16.86 -6.48 1.51
C GLN A 378 -17.45 -7.81 1.98
N ALA A 379 -18.68 -8.11 1.55
CA ALA A 379 -19.29 -9.42 1.81
C ALA A 379 -18.78 -10.47 0.80
N HIS A 380 -18.44 -11.65 1.30
CA HIS A 380 -18.08 -12.83 0.51
C HIS A 380 -19.01 -14.00 0.85
N GLY A 381 -19.74 -14.50 -0.15
CA GLY A 381 -20.75 -15.55 0.01
C GLY A 381 -22.14 -14.99 0.32
N GLU A 382 -23.14 -15.87 0.25
CA GLU A 382 -24.56 -15.54 0.31
C GLU A 382 -25.25 -16.06 1.58
N GLY A 383 -26.37 -15.43 1.93
CA GLY A 383 -27.25 -15.85 3.02
C GLY A 383 -26.53 -15.93 4.39
N SER A 384 -26.87 -16.95 5.16
CA SER A 384 -26.30 -17.18 6.51
C SER A 384 -24.81 -17.57 6.51
N THR A 385 -24.23 -17.88 5.35
CA THR A 385 -22.82 -18.23 5.20
C THR A 385 -21.93 -17.04 4.86
N ALA A 386 -22.53 -15.90 4.52
CA ALA A 386 -21.83 -14.67 4.13
C ALA A 386 -20.85 -14.23 5.23
N ARG A 387 -19.62 -13.87 4.80
CA ARG A 387 -18.57 -13.37 5.67
C ARG A 387 -18.14 -11.98 5.22
N ASP A 388 -18.15 -11.02 6.14
CA ASP A 388 -17.54 -9.72 5.93
C ASP A 388 -16.01 -9.85 5.98
N VAL A 389 -15.32 -9.42 4.94
CA VAL A 389 -13.89 -9.06 5.04
C VAL A 389 -13.83 -7.58 5.39
N TRP A 390 -13.28 -7.28 6.56
CA TRP A 390 -13.01 -5.94 7.05
C TRP A 390 -11.61 -5.50 6.64
N LEU A 391 -11.45 -4.22 6.29
CA LEU A 391 -10.17 -3.58 6.01
C LEU A 391 -10.09 -2.30 6.85
N ASN A 392 -9.12 -2.24 7.75
CA ASN A 392 -8.79 -1.00 8.44
C ASN A 392 -8.13 0.00 7.48
N PRO A 393 -8.20 1.31 7.74
CA PRO A 393 -7.56 2.33 6.90
C PRO A 393 -6.04 2.08 6.69
N PRO A 394 -5.45 2.57 5.59
CA PRO A 394 -4.04 2.34 5.26
C PRO A 394 -3.06 2.76 6.37
N PRO A 395 -1.87 2.13 6.45
CA PRO A 395 -0.87 2.47 7.46
C PRO A 395 -0.42 3.94 7.29
N ILE A 396 -0.09 4.59 8.41
CA ILE A 396 0.51 5.93 8.37
C ILE A 396 1.96 5.79 7.91
N PRO A 397 2.41 6.56 6.90
CA PRO A 397 3.80 6.53 6.41
C PRO A 397 4.83 6.71 7.52
N LEU A 398 6.03 6.18 7.31
CA LEU A 398 7.19 6.42 8.14
C LEU A 398 7.69 7.86 7.97
N THR A 399 8.18 8.44 9.07
CA THR A 399 8.98 9.68 9.02
C THR A 399 10.38 9.40 8.49
N THR A 400 11.14 10.42 8.09
CA THR A 400 12.54 10.29 7.66
C THR A 400 13.38 9.48 8.67
N ALA A 401 13.27 9.84 9.96
CA ALA A 401 14.02 9.16 11.03
C ALA A 401 13.62 7.69 11.23
N GLU A 402 12.35 7.33 10.96
CA GLU A 402 11.89 5.94 11.01
C GLU A 402 12.27 5.14 9.75
N MET A 403 12.31 5.79 8.58
CA MET A 403 12.89 5.20 7.37
C MET A 403 14.36 4.90 7.61
N ASP A 404 15.15 5.89 8.03
CA ASP A 404 16.56 5.73 8.34
C ASP A 404 16.77 4.61 9.38
N GLN A 405 15.97 4.56 10.45
CA GLN A 405 16.02 3.45 11.43
C GLN A 405 15.81 2.06 10.79
N VAL A 406 14.96 1.93 9.78
CA VAL A 406 14.67 0.65 9.08
C VAL A 406 15.76 0.26 8.10
N PHE A 407 16.39 1.23 7.42
CA PHE A 407 17.48 0.98 6.48
C PHE A 407 18.85 0.83 7.16
N ASP A 408 19.07 1.47 8.31
CA ASP A 408 20.26 1.35 9.16
C ASP A 408 20.29 0.06 10.02
N LEU A 409 19.32 -0.84 9.88
CA LEU A 409 19.33 -2.14 10.55
C LEU A 409 20.53 -2.99 10.08
N PRO A 410 21.03 -3.93 10.92
CA PRO A 410 22.24 -4.69 10.65
C PRO A 410 22.02 -5.81 9.62
N TYR A 411 21.77 -5.43 8.36
CA TYR A 411 21.69 -6.34 7.22
C TYR A 411 23.08 -6.88 6.84
N ALA A 412 23.17 -8.17 6.53
CA ALA A 412 24.39 -8.78 6.00
C ALA A 412 24.67 -8.40 4.54
N ARG A 413 23.66 -7.87 3.82
CA ARG A 413 23.66 -7.53 2.39
C ARG A 413 24.03 -8.68 1.43
N ALA A 414 23.89 -9.91 1.90
CA ALA A 414 24.25 -11.13 1.18
C ALA A 414 23.13 -12.18 1.25
N PRO A 415 23.14 -13.20 0.37
CA PRO A 415 22.36 -14.41 0.53
C PRO A 415 22.74 -15.15 1.82
N HIS A 416 21.84 -16.00 2.31
CA HIS A 416 22.13 -16.85 3.44
C HIS A 416 23.30 -17.82 3.14
N PRO A 417 24.27 -18.03 4.06
CA PRO A 417 25.45 -18.85 3.80
C PRO A 417 25.16 -20.31 3.42
N SER A 418 23.98 -20.85 3.76
CA SER A 418 23.55 -22.19 3.34
C SER A 418 23.40 -22.35 1.82
N TYR A 419 23.36 -21.25 1.07
CA TYR A 419 23.33 -21.25 -0.39
C TYR A 419 24.71 -21.08 -1.02
N ALA A 420 25.79 -20.98 -0.25
CA ALA A 420 27.11 -20.77 -0.80
C ALA A 420 27.64 -22.02 -1.52
N ASP A 421 28.55 -21.82 -2.47
CA ASP A 421 29.33 -22.90 -3.07
C ASP A 421 30.39 -23.45 -2.10
N GLU A 422 31.18 -24.44 -2.55
CA GLU A 422 32.27 -25.04 -1.77
C GLU A 422 33.34 -24.02 -1.30
N ASN A 423 33.43 -22.86 -1.95
CA ASN A 423 34.36 -21.78 -1.64
C ASN A 423 33.75 -20.66 -0.77
N GLY A 424 32.48 -20.80 -0.36
CA GLY A 424 31.77 -19.74 0.36
C GLY A 424 31.32 -18.57 -0.52
N SER A 425 31.17 -18.80 -1.84
CA SER A 425 30.70 -17.80 -2.81
C SER A 425 29.21 -17.95 -3.14
N HIS A 426 28.60 -16.84 -3.52
CA HIS A 426 27.23 -16.76 -4.07
C HIS A 426 27.23 -16.32 -5.54
N ASP A 427 28.37 -16.43 -6.20
CA ASP A 427 28.54 -16.17 -7.63
C ASP A 427 28.44 -17.51 -8.42
N HIS A 428 28.43 -17.46 -9.76
CA HIS A 428 28.35 -18.64 -10.63
C HIS A 428 27.14 -19.57 -10.36
N ALA A 429 27.36 -20.81 -9.91
CA ALA A 429 26.35 -21.86 -9.86
C ALA A 429 25.31 -21.69 -8.75
N THR A 430 25.63 -20.91 -7.71
CA THR A 430 24.73 -20.62 -6.58
C THR A 430 24.10 -19.23 -6.66
N LYS A 431 24.38 -18.50 -7.74
CA LYS A 431 23.91 -17.13 -8.00
C LYS A 431 22.39 -17.01 -7.87
N ILE A 432 21.95 -15.95 -7.19
CA ILE A 432 20.56 -15.50 -7.15
C ILE A 432 20.49 -14.24 -8.02
N PRO A 433 19.94 -14.29 -9.25
CA PRO A 433 19.95 -13.15 -10.18
C PRO A 433 19.35 -11.86 -9.62
N ALA A 434 18.28 -11.97 -8.82
CA ALA A 434 17.65 -10.83 -8.17
C ALA A 434 18.56 -10.14 -7.14
N TRP A 435 19.42 -10.89 -6.43
CA TRP A 435 20.41 -10.30 -5.52
C TRP A 435 21.56 -9.65 -6.28
N GLU A 436 22.07 -10.27 -7.36
CA GLU A 436 23.16 -9.68 -8.16
C GLU A 436 22.76 -8.29 -8.70
N MET A 437 21.54 -8.17 -9.25
CA MET A 437 20.99 -6.91 -9.76
C MET A 437 20.98 -5.78 -8.72
N ILE A 438 20.70 -6.10 -7.45
CA ILE A 438 20.51 -5.12 -6.36
C ILE A 438 21.70 -5.02 -5.39
N ARG A 439 22.75 -5.85 -5.56
CA ARG A 439 23.95 -5.93 -4.70
C ARG A 439 24.59 -4.56 -4.41
N PHE A 440 24.58 -3.69 -5.42
CA PHE A 440 25.10 -2.31 -5.37
C PHE A 440 24.01 -1.25 -5.63
N SER A 441 22.73 -1.60 -5.44
CA SER A 441 21.60 -0.65 -5.47
C SER A 441 21.32 -0.13 -4.06
N ILE A 442 20.88 1.13 -3.98
CA ILE A 442 20.43 1.78 -2.75
C ILE A 442 19.00 2.28 -2.94
N ASN A 443 18.14 1.93 -1.98
CA ASN A 443 16.78 2.44 -1.94
C ASN A 443 16.74 3.75 -1.14
N ILE A 444 16.56 4.89 -1.84
CA ILE A 444 16.54 6.23 -1.22
C ILE A 444 15.16 6.65 -0.69
N MET A 445 14.07 5.97 -1.09
CA MET A 445 12.69 6.38 -0.80
C MET A 445 11.64 5.31 -1.14
N ARG A 446 10.43 5.44 -0.57
CA ARG A 446 9.27 4.59 -0.90
C ARG A 446 8.03 5.41 -1.24
N GLY A 447 7.08 4.78 -1.94
CA GLY A 447 5.82 5.37 -2.38
C GLY A 447 5.89 6.00 -3.77
N CYS A 448 4.74 6.19 -4.41
CA CYS A 448 4.66 6.75 -5.76
C CYS A 448 3.38 7.57 -5.95
N PHE A 449 3.51 8.87 -6.25
CA PHE A 449 2.37 9.74 -6.54
C PHE A 449 1.79 9.57 -7.97
N GLY A 450 2.45 8.76 -8.80
CA GLY A 450 2.13 8.59 -10.22
C GLY A 450 0.72 8.03 -10.46
N GLY A 451 0.29 7.05 -9.66
CA GLY A 451 -1.03 6.42 -9.82
C GLY A 451 -1.21 5.74 -11.18
N CYS A 452 -0.12 5.20 -11.74
CA CYS A 452 -0.11 4.59 -13.07
C CYS A 452 -0.92 3.29 -13.09
N THR A 453 -1.80 3.12 -14.07
CA THR A 453 -2.71 1.96 -14.18
C THR A 453 -2.02 0.60 -14.36
N PHE A 454 -0.74 0.59 -14.72
CA PHE A 454 0.08 -0.62 -14.89
C PHE A 454 0.98 -0.93 -13.67
N CYS A 455 1.06 -0.04 -12.68
CA CYS A 455 2.04 -0.10 -11.61
C CYS A 455 1.37 -0.21 -10.23
N SER A 456 1.76 -1.23 -9.46
CA SER A 456 1.19 -1.50 -8.13
C SER A 456 1.81 -0.71 -6.98
N ILE A 457 2.88 0.07 -7.20
CA ILE A 457 3.59 0.80 -6.12
C ILE A 457 2.64 1.73 -5.36
N THR A 458 1.80 2.50 -6.05
CA THR A 458 0.84 3.42 -5.40
C THR A 458 -0.20 2.67 -4.56
N GLU A 459 -0.56 1.44 -4.93
CA GLU A 459 -1.52 0.60 -4.20
C GLU A 459 -0.88 -0.16 -3.03
N HIS A 460 0.39 -0.56 -3.18
CA HIS A 460 1.15 -1.26 -2.15
C HIS A 460 1.81 -0.27 -1.18
N GLU A 461 2.80 0.49 -1.61
CA GLU A 461 3.58 1.39 -0.74
C GLU A 461 2.82 2.68 -0.38
N GLY A 462 1.85 3.05 -1.22
CA GLY A 462 1.05 4.27 -1.07
C GLY A 462 1.50 5.41 -1.96
N ARG A 463 0.73 6.50 -1.90
CA ARG A 463 0.92 7.72 -2.72
C ARG A 463 1.93 8.72 -2.16
N ILE A 464 2.18 8.66 -0.84
CA ILE A 464 2.96 9.64 -0.10
C ILE A 464 4.41 9.20 -0.16
N ILE A 465 5.30 10.08 -0.58
CA ILE A 465 6.72 9.76 -0.65
C ILE A 465 7.31 9.75 0.76
N GLN A 466 8.01 8.67 1.08
CA GLN A 466 8.79 8.49 2.29
C GLN A 466 10.26 8.56 1.89
N SER A 467 10.95 9.65 2.20
CA SER A 467 12.36 9.84 1.85
C SER A 467 13.26 9.48 3.04
N ARG A 468 14.44 8.94 2.76
CA ARG A 468 15.53 8.82 3.75
C ARG A 468 16.29 10.13 3.89
N SER A 469 17.07 10.26 4.96
CA SER A 469 18.08 11.32 5.05
C SER A 469 19.24 11.06 4.10
N GLU A 470 19.94 12.13 3.74
CA GLU A 470 21.17 12.06 2.95
C GLU A 470 22.28 11.34 3.73
N ASP A 471 22.35 11.56 5.05
CA ASP A 471 23.30 10.91 5.94
C ASP A 471 23.12 9.38 5.99
N SER A 472 21.89 8.86 6.07
CA SER A 472 21.61 7.41 6.00
C SER A 472 21.99 6.83 4.63
N ILE A 473 21.73 7.57 3.54
CA ILE A 473 22.12 7.15 2.18
C ILE A 473 23.64 7.10 2.03
N ILE A 474 24.36 8.13 2.48
CA ILE A 474 25.83 8.18 2.46
C ILE A 474 26.40 7.03 3.28
N LYS A 475 25.91 6.81 4.50
CA LYS A 475 26.32 5.70 5.37
C LYS A 475 26.11 4.32 4.70
N GLU A 476 25.03 4.13 3.94
CA GLU A 476 24.84 2.89 3.17
C GLU A 476 25.83 2.75 2.00
N ILE A 477 26.20 3.86 1.31
CA ILE A 477 27.27 3.85 0.30
C ILE A 477 28.60 3.41 0.93
N GLU A 478 28.93 3.92 2.13
CA GLU A 478 30.14 3.53 2.87
C GLU A 478 30.11 2.07 3.30
N ASP A 479 28.97 1.60 3.82
CA ASP A 479 28.76 0.18 4.16
C ASP A 479 28.89 -0.75 2.94
N ILE A 480 28.42 -0.32 1.76
CA ILE A 480 28.62 -1.06 0.51
C ILE A 480 30.10 -1.09 0.13
N ARG A 481 30.78 0.05 0.17
CA ARG A 481 32.22 0.21 -0.12
C ARG A 481 33.07 -0.72 0.75
N ASP A 482 32.76 -0.80 2.04
CA ASP A 482 33.63 -1.45 3.02
C ASP A 482 33.28 -2.93 3.26
N LYS A 483 32.02 -3.35 3.06
CA LYS A 483 31.54 -4.70 3.43
C LYS A 483 31.16 -5.58 2.23
N VAL A 484 30.71 -5.00 1.11
CA VAL A 484 30.16 -5.80 -0.01
C VAL A 484 31.28 -6.18 -0.99
N LYS A 485 31.66 -7.46 -0.97
CA LYS A 485 32.66 -8.03 -1.88
C LYS A 485 32.36 -7.69 -3.34
N GLY A 486 33.40 -7.31 -4.10
CA GLY A 486 33.32 -7.05 -5.54
C GLY A 486 32.79 -5.66 -5.92
N PHE A 487 32.63 -4.74 -4.97
CA PHE A 487 32.26 -3.36 -5.29
C PHE A 487 33.34 -2.68 -6.14
N THR A 488 32.94 -2.10 -7.27
CA THR A 488 33.83 -1.47 -8.25
C THR A 488 33.96 0.04 -8.10
N GLY A 489 33.35 0.65 -7.09
CA GLY A 489 33.25 2.10 -6.93
C GLY A 489 32.03 2.73 -7.61
N THR A 490 31.11 1.93 -8.19
CA THR A 490 29.89 2.43 -8.84
C THR A 490 28.65 1.83 -8.18
N ILE A 491 27.74 2.69 -7.71
CA ILE A 491 26.38 2.33 -7.30
C ILE A 491 25.55 2.08 -8.56
N SER A 492 24.87 0.94 -8.65
CA SER A 492 24.17 0.51 -9.87
C SER A 492 22.80 1.18 -10.04
N ASP A 493 22.14 1.55 -8.94
CA ASP A 493 20.82 2.15 -8.93
C ASP A 493 20.56 2.95 -7.64
N LEU A 494 19.73 4.00 -7.74
CA LEU A 494 19.33 4.90 -6.65
C LEU A 494 17.82 5.12 -6.67
N GLY A 495 17.04 4.20 -6.09
CA GLY A 495 15.58 4.33 -6.01
C GLY A 495 14.83 4.12 -7.33
N GLY A 496 15.46 3.51 -8.33
CA GLY A 496 14.83 3.03 -9.57
C GLY A 496 14.04 4.08 -10.36
N PRO A 497 12.90 3.71 -11.00
CA PRO A 497 12.12 4.62 -11.83
C PRO A 497 11.45 5.76 -11.03
N THR A 498 11.45 5.66 -9.71
CA THR A 498 10.90 6.63 -8.76
C THR A 498 11.92 7.65 -8.25
N ALA A 499 13.21 7.52 -8.56
CA ALA A 499 14.30 8.37 -8.04
C ALA A 499 14.00 9.88 -8.07
N ASN A 500 13.44 10.37 -9.19
CA ASN A 500 13.06 11.78 -9.40
C ASN A 500 11.95 12.29 -8.46
N MET A 501 11.34 11.43 -7.64
CA MET A 501 10.34 11.81 -6.64
C MET A 501 10.94 11.94 -5.22
N TYR A 502 12.24 11.70 -5.02
CA TYR A 502 12.92 11.89 -3.73
C TYR A 502 12.72 13.32 -3.19
N ARG A 503 12.34 13.41 -1.90
CA ARG A 503 11.92 14.65 -1.20
C ARG A 503 10.76 15.43 -1.85
N LEU A 504 10.00 14.84 -2.77
CA LEU A 504 8.80 15.47 -3.31
C LEU A 504 7.59 15.27 -2.38
N GLY A 505 6.81 16.34 -2.22
CA GLY A 505 5.66 16.37 -1.33
C GLY A 505 4.65 17.45 -1.71
N CYS A 506 3.47 17.39 -1.11
CA CYS A 506 2.46 18.43 -1.26
C CYS A 506 2.87 19.72 -0.53
N LYS A 507 2.47 20.87 -1.07
CA LYS A 507 2.70 22.20 -0.48
C LYS A 507 2.30 22.36 1.00
N SER A 508 1.32 21.60 1.48
CA SER A 508 0.92 21.63 2.89
C SER A 508 0.38 20.27 3.38
N PRO A 509 0.50 19.97 4.69
CA PRO A 509 -0.03 18.75 5.30
C PRO A 509 -1.56 18.61 5.18
N GLU A 510 -2.30 19.72 5.22
CA GLU A 510 -3.76 19.74 5.17
C GLU A 510 -4.26 19.32 3.78
N ILE A 511 -3.57 19.76 2.73
CA ILE A 511 -3.82 19.35 1.35
C ILE A 511 -3.54 17.86 1.18
N GLU A 512 -2.39 17.38 1.67
CA GLU A 512 -2.03 15.95 1.64
C GLU A 512 -3.11 15.13 2.34
N ALA A 513 -3.48 15.51 3.56
CA ALA A 513 -4.48 14.80 4.36
C ALA A 513 -5.86 14.78 3.71
N ALA A 514 -6.29 15.87 3.05
CA ALA A 514 -7.60 15.96 2.39
C ALA A 514 -7.65 15.36 0.97
N CYS A 515 -6.51 15.09 0.34
CA CYS A 515 -6.44 14.72 -1.09
C CYS A 515 -7.15 13.40 -1.42
N ARG A 516 -7.92 13.40 -2.52
CA ARG A 516 -8.58 12.20 -3.10
C ARG A 516 -8.32 11.98 -4.59
N LYS A 517 -7.38 12.72 -5.21
CA LYS A 517 -7.02 12.52 -6.63
C LYS A 517 -6.34 11.16 -6.84
N PRO A 518 -6.71 10.33 -7.82
CA PRO A 518 -6.05 9.02 -8.04
C PRO A 518 -4.58 9.15 -8.47
N SER A 519 -4.20 10.25 -9.12
CA SER A 519 -2.85 10.56 -9.58
C SER A 519 -2.51 12.02 -9.30
N CYS A 520 -1.23 12.33 -9.11
CA CYS A 520 -0.72 13.71 -9.08
C CYS A 520 -0.23 14.21 -10.46
N VAL A 521 -0.19 13.37 -11.50
CA VAL A 521 0.29 13.72 -12.85
C VAL A 521 -0.78 13.61 -13.94
N TYR A 522 -1.91 12.96 -13.66
CA TYR A 522 -3.00 12.74 -14.61
C TYR A 522 -4.35 13.29 -14.07
N PRO A 523 -5.22 13.92 -14.89
CA PRO A 523 -5.05 14.21 -16.33
C PRO A 523 -4.10 15.38 -16.63
N GLY A 524 -3.60 16.05 -15.58
CA GLY A 524 -2.53 17.03 -15.67
C GLY A 524 -1.80 17.13 -14.32
N ILE A 525 -0.63 17.77 -14.33
CA ILE A 525 0.22 17.92 -13.14
C ILE A 525 -0.52 18.68 -12.04
N CYS A 526 -0.49 18.14 -10.83
CA CYS A 526 -1.07 18.77 -9.66
C CYS A 526 -0.37 20.11 -9.35
N GLN A 527 -1.17 21.15 -9.08
CA GLN A 527 -0.65 22.46 -8.69
C GLN A 527 -0.16 22.52 -7.23
N ASN A 528 -0.34 21.46 -6.45
CA ASN A 528 -0.04 21.35 -5.02
C ASN A 528 0.95 20.23 -4.73
#